data_AF-A0A2A6HJF5-F1
#
_entry.id   AF-A0A2A6HJF5-F1
#
_cell.length_a   1.000
_cell.length_b   1.000
_cell.length_c   1.000
_cell.angle_alpha   90.00
_cell.angle_beta   90.00
_cell.angle_gamma   90.00
#
_symmetry.space_group_name_H-M   'P 1'
#
loop_
_entity.id
_entity.type
_entity.pdbx_description
1 polymer ?
#
loop_
_entity_poly.entity_id
_entity_poly.type
_entity_poly.pdbx_seq_one_letter_code
_entity_poly.pdbx_strand_id
1 'polypeptide(L)'
;MVETTNGTGWNTAYRDQGSDGPDTLETPTDLKDQKARFCAEIAALATAVMSGDLTRRMKADYADPDLCRSAAILNQLIVSIGDNLSDFDDAMVALAEGDLHRGMRDKHRGAFGPLQKNFNLAIATVRTVLGEQGSDQFTDKAARFRRMLSSVRSDETAFAIRISDEDSRPIPSPPHDLWLKLADALDGFSV
;
A
#
# COMPACT_ATOMS: atom_id res chain seq x y z
N MET A 1 78.79 9.09 51.48
CA MET A 1 77.59 9.28 52.32
C MET A 1 76.95 10.59 51.90
N VAL A 2 75.64 10.54 51.61
CA VAL A 2 74.69 11.61 51.25
C VAL A 2 74.60 12.04 49.77
N GLU A 3 73.34 12.00 49.34
CA GLU A 3 72.69 12.12 48.04
C GLU A 3 72.32 13.56 47.61
N THR A 4 71.99 13.67 46.32
CA THR A 4 71.08 14.62 45.64
C THR A 4 71.52 16.09 45.54
N THR A 5 71.45 16.75 44.38
CA THR A 5 70.23 16.98 43.58
C THR A 5 70.60 17.36 42.14
N ASN A 6 69.90 16.75 41.18
CA ASN A 6 69.81 17.19 39.80
C ASN A 6 68.81 18.33 39.68
N GLY A 7 69.14 19.34 38.86
CA GLY A 7 68.19 20.38 38.48
C GLY A 7 68.82 21.45 37.60
N THR A 8 69.15 21.10 36.35
CA THR A 8 69.52 22.08 35.32
C THR A 8 68.67 21.83 34.09
N GLY A 9 67.86 22.82 33.73
CA GLY A 9 67.07 22.83 32.51
C GLY A 9 66.53 24.23 32.25
N TRP A 10 67.30 25.05 31.55
CA TRP A 10 66.84 26.28 30.92
C TRP A 10 66.38 25.98 29.49
N ASN A 11 65.25 26.58 29.08
CA ASN A 11 64.95 27.13 27.74
C ASN A 11 63.42 27.34 27.68
N THR A 12 62.89 28.55 27.88
CA THR A 12 62.85 29.72 26.97
C THR A 12 62.12 29.44 25.64
N ALA A 13 60.95 30.08 25.54
CA ALA A 13 60.25 30.55 24.34
C ALA A 13 59.70 29.53 23.33
N TYR A 14 58.39 29.26 23.42
CA TYR A 14 57.55 29.15 22.22
C TYR A 14 56.44 30.20 22.30
N ARG A 15 56.50 31.09 21.32
CA ARG A 15 55.64 32.23 21.07
C ARG A 15 54.32 31.73 20.51
N ASP A 16 53.25 32.31 21.04
CA ASP A 16 51.92 32.41 20.47
C ASP A 16 51.96 32.64 18.94
N GLN A 17 51.47 31.65 18.19
CA GLN A 17 50.97 31.84 16.85
C GLN A 17 49.76 30.93 16.69
N GLY A 18 48.58 31.52 16.89
CA GLY A 18 47.33 30.99 16.39
C GLY A 18 47.44 30.75 14.89
N SER A 19 47.40 29.47 14.52
CA SER A 19 47.04 29.02 13.19
C SER A 19 45.71 28.27 13.33
N ASP A 20 44.62 29.04 13.30
CA ASP A 20 43.28 28.54 13.00
C ASP A 20 43.32 27.89 11.61
N GLY A 21 43.63 26.59 11.57
CA GLY A 21 43.14 25.74 10.50
C GLY A 21 41.66 25.47 10.74
N PRO A 22 40.82 25.29 9.70
CA PRO A 22 39.46 24.83 9.91
C PRO A 22 39.54 23.36 10.33
N ASP A 23 39.79 23.15 11.62
CA ASP A 23 39.62 21.87 12.26
C ASP A 23 38.14 21.55 12.08
N THR A 24 37.86 20.54 11.26
CA THR A 24 36.51 20.06 11.02
C THR A 24 36.12 19.32 12.29
N LEU A 25 35.77 20.11 13.32
CA LEU A 25 35.17 19.67 14.56
C LEU A 25 33.81 19.09 14.19
N GLU A 26 33.78 17.81 13.82
CA GLU A 26 32.56 17.02 13.89
C GLU A 26 32.13 17.03 15.36
N THR A 27 31.28 18.00 15.70
CA THR A 27 30.87 18.22 17.08
C THR A 27 30.15 16.97 17.60
N PRO A 28 30.48 16.46 18.80
CA PRO A 28 29.82 15.29 19.40
C PRO A 28 28.28 15.39 19.50
N THR A 29 27.73 16.60 19.36
CA THR A 29 26.30 16.89 19.32
C THR A 29 25.66 16.39 18.03
N ASP A 30 26.28 16.61 16.87
CA ASP A 30 25.74 16.22 15.56
C ASP A 30 25.58 14.69 15.44
N LEU A 31 26.57 13.93 15.90
CA LEU A 31 26.46 12.46 15.91
C LEU A 31 25.34 11.95 16.85
N LYS A 32 25.16 12.58 18.02
CA LYS A 32 24.09 12.21 18.96
C LYS A 32 22.71 12.54 18.37
N ASP A 33 22.58 13.68 17.71
CA ASP A 33 21.36 14.11 17.07
C ASP A 33 21.01 13.21 15.88
N GLN A 34 22.00 12.80 15.08
CA GLN A 34 21.83 11.82 14.01
C GLN A 34 21.37 10.46 14.53
N LYS A 35 21.97 9.97 15.62
CA LYS A 35 21.55 8.70 16.26
C LYS A 35 20.12 8.79 16.80
N ALA A 36 19.76 9.90 17.44
CA ALA A 36 18.41 10.13 17.94
C ALA A 36 17.38 10.15 16.79
N ARG A 37 17.69 10.84 15.69
CA ARG A 37 16.88 10.87 14.47
C ARG A 37 16.73 9.47 13.87
N PHE A 38 17.82 8.71 13.75
CA PHE A 38 17.81 7.35 13.23
C PHE A 38 16.89 6.43 14.05
N CYS A 39 17.01 6.47 15.39
CA CYS A 39 16.13 5.71 16.28
C CYS A 39 14.66 6.10 16.13
N ALA A 40 14.35 7.40 15.99
CA ALA A 40 13.00 7.88 15.77
C ALA A 40 12.42 7.41 14.42
N GLU A 41 13.22 7.45 13.35
CA GLU A 41 12.81 6.95 12.03
C GLU A 41 12.56 5.43 12.06
N ILE A 42 13.40 4.64 12.75
CA ILE A 42 13.16 3.20 12.94
C ILE A 42 11.87 2.94 13.70
N ALA A 43 11.62 3.66 14.80
CA ALA A 43 10.40 3.49 15.57
C ALA A 43 9.16 3.77 14.71
N ALA A 44 9.19 4.88 13.96
CA ALA A 44 8.10 5.23 13.06
C ALA A 44 7.93 4.20 11.92
N LEU A 45 9.02 3.68 11.38
CA LEU A 45 9.00 2.63 10.36
C LEU A 45 8.40 1.34 10.91
N ALA A 46 8.82 0.91 12.10
CA ALA A 46 8.29 -0.27 12.77
C ALA A 46 6.79 -0.14 13.01
N THR A 47 6.30 1.01 13.48
CA THR A 47 4.86 1.27 13.64
C THR A 47 4.10 1.09 12.32
N ALA A 48 4.64 1.60 11.21
CA ALA A 48 4.01 1.45 9.91
C ALA A 48 4.00 0.01 9.39
N VAL A 49 5.13 -0.70 9.52
CA VAL A 49 5.22 -2.12 9.14
C VAL A 49 4.25 -2.96 9.96
N MET A 50 4.13 -2.68 11.26
CA MET A 50 3.15 -3.33 12.14
C MET A 50 1.69 -3.04 11.75
N SER A 51 1.41 -1.89 11.14
CA SER A 51 0.09 -1.58 10.58
C SER A 51 -0.09 -2.06 9.13
N GLY A 52 0.86 -2.81 8.58
CA GLY A 52 0.82 -3.35 7.22
C GLY A 52 1.30 -2.40 6.11
N ASP A 53 1.77 -1.21 6.47
CA ASP A 53 2.34 -0.26 5.50
C ASP A 53 3.82 -0.59 5.25
N LEU A 54 4.05 -1.35 4.18
CA LEU A 54 5.37 -1.71 3.68
C LEU A 54 5.89 -0.72 2.62
N THR A 55 5.26 0.44 2.44
CA THR A 55 5.64 1.45 1.44
C THR A 55 6.56 2.54 2.00
N ARG A 56 6.57 2.72 3.34
CA ARG A 56 7.44 3.69 4.01
C ARG A 56 8.91 3.31 3.97
N ARG A 57 9.77 4.33 3.89
CA ARG A 57 11.23 4.19 3.81
C ARG A 57 11.91 5.17 4.76
N MET A 58 13.08 4.78 5.26
CA MET A 58 14.01 5.68 5.95
C MET A 58 14.75 6.54 4.92
N LYS A 59 15.09 7.79 5.28
CA LYS A 59 15.69 8.75 4.34
C LYS A 59 17.17 8.49 4.02
N ALA A 60 17.87 7.72 4.86
CA ALA A 60 19.27 7.30 4.66
C ALA A 60 20.22 8.46 4.30
N ASP A 61 20.01 9.64 4.88
CA ASP A 61 20.71 10.90 4.64
C ASP A 61 21.57 11.33 5.85
N TYR A 62 22.16 10.34 6.53
CA TYR A 62 23.02 10.54 7.71
C TYR A 62 24.46 10.88 7.29
N ALA A 63 25.15 11.72 8.06
CA ALA A 63 26.57 11.95 7.85
C ALA A 63 27.39 10.70 8.23
N ASP A 64 26.92 9.94 9.23
CA ASP A 64 27.50 8.65 9.60
C ASP A 64 27.21 7.59 8.50
N PRO A 65 28.24 7.05 7.83
CA PRO A 65 28.07 6.07 6.77
C PRO A 65 27.50 4.73 7.25
N ASP A 66 27.70 4.36 8.52
CA ASP A 66 27.14 3.13 9.10
C ASP A 66 25.65 3.29 9.38
N LEU A 67 25.18 4.48 9.77
CA LEU A 67 23.75 4.78 9.88
C LEU A 67 23.07 4.74 8.51
N CYS A 68 23.70 5.33 7.49
CA CYS A 68 23.23 5.26 6.10
C CYS A 68 23.12 3.82 5.61
N ARG A 69 24.16 3.00 5.82
CA ARG A 69 24.16 1.58 5.45
C ARG A 69 23.03 0.83 6.17
N SER A 70 22.85 1.09 7.46
CA SER A 70 21.81 0.43 8.26
C SER A 70 20.41 0.79 7.76
N ALA A 71 20.14 2.07 7.47
CA ALA A 71 18.88 2.52 6.89
C ALA A 71 18.62 1.88 5.51
N ALA A 72 19.65 1.75 4.68
CA ALA A 72 19.54 1.08 3.37
C ALA A 72 19.19 -0.42 3.51
N ILE A 73 19.84 -1.14 4.43
CA ILE A 73 19.56 -2.55 4.71
C ILE A 73 18.11 -2.72 5.21
N LEU A 74 17.65 -1.86 6.12
CA LEU A 74 16.27 -1.89 6.62
C LEU A 74 15.25 -1.64 5.50
N ASN A 75 15.51 -0.66 4.63
CA ASN A 75 14.67 -0.39 3.46
C ASN A 75 14.61 -1.61 2.52
N GLN A 76 15.74 -2.27 2.25
CA GLN A 76 15.80 -3.47 1.42
C GLN A 76 15.03 -4.65 2.04
N LEU A 77 15.11 -4.82 3.36
CA LEU A 77 14.36 -5.85 4.06
C LEU A 77 12.85 -5.65 3.89
N ILE A 78 12.36 -4.42 4.05
CA ILE A 78 10.93 -4.11 3.90
C ILE A 78 10.47 -4.29 2.45
N VAL A 79 11.28 -3.86 1.48
CA VAL A 79 10.99 -4.11 0.05
C VAL A 79 10.86 -5.60 -0.22
N SER A 80 11.81 -6.41 0.25
CA SER A 80 11.77 -7.86 0.06
C SER A 80 10.50 -8.48 0.67
N ILE A 81 10.09 -8.07 1.87
CA ILE A 81 8.84 -8.54 2.48
C ILE A 81 7.62 -8.10 1.64
N GLY A 82 7.60 -6.85 1.20
CA GLY A 82 6.54 -6.29 0.36
C GLY A 82 6.39 -7.03 -0.97
N ASP A 83 7.50 -7.31 -1.66
CA ASP A 83 7.50 -8.02 -2.93
C ASP A 83 6.95 -9.45 -2.76
N ASN A 84 7.37 -10.17 -1.72
CA ASN A 84 6.87 -11.53 -1.43
C ASN A 84 5.37 -11.52 -1.11
N LEU A 85 4.87 -10.50 -0.40
CA LEU A 85 3.45 -10.36 -0.10
C LEU A 85 2.65 -9.96 -1.35
N SER A 86 3.20 -9.10 -2.21
CA SER A 86 2.57 -8.70 -3.48
C SER A 86 2.39 -9.89 -4.41
N ASP A 87 3.36 -10.81 -4.51
CA ASP A 87 3.20 -12.03 -5.30
C ASP A 87 2.06 -12.93 -4.78
N PHE A 88 1.84 -12.95 -3.47
CA PHE A 88 0.71 -13.66 -2.86
C PHE A 88 -0.62 -12.95 -3.16
N ASP A 89 -0.66 -11.63 -3.05
CA ASP A 89 -1.83 -10.82 -3.38
C ASP A 89 -2.23 -11.01 -4.85
N ASP A 90 -1.27 -10.95 -5.78
CA ASP A 90 -1.50 -11.19 -7.20
C ASP A 90 -2.12 -12.58 -7.46
N ALA A 91 -1.64 -13.59 -6.75
CA ALA A 91 -2.16 -14.95 -6.86
C ALA A 91 -3.57 -15.07 -6.25
N MET A 92 -3.83 -14.40 -5.13
CA MET A 92 -5.15 -14.31 -4.50
C MET A 92 -6.16 -13.56 -5.39
N VAL A 93 -5.75 -12.48 -6.04
CA VAL A 93 -6.56 -11.74 -7.01
C VAL A 93 -6.92 -12.66 -8.18
N ALA A 94 -5.96 -13.40 -8.75
CA ALA A 94 -6.24 -14.36 -9.81
C ALA A 94 -7.26 -15.43 -9.37
N LEU A 95 -7.10 -15.97 -8.16
CA LEU A 95 -8.04 -16.93 -7.59
C LEU A 95 -9.45 -16.33 -7.40
N ALA A 96 -9.54 -15.10 -6.87
CA ALA A 96 -10.81 -14.39 -6.69
C ALA A 96 -11.50 -14.07 -8.04
N GLU A 97 -10.71 -13.87 -9.08
CA GLU A 97 -11.18 -13.73 -10.45
C GLU A 97 -11.65 -15.05 -11.09
N GLY A 98 -11.42 -16.18 -10.41
CA GLY A 98 -11.78 -17.52 -10.83
C GLY A 98 -10.69 -18.22 -11.65
N ASP A 99 -9.51 -17.61 -11.81
CA ASP A 99 -8.39 -18.21 -12.51
C ASP A 99 -7.67 -19.21 -11.60
N LEU A 100 -8.03 -20.48 -11.77
CA LEU A 100 -7.40 -21.59 -11.05
C LEU A 100 -6.08 -22.04 -11.71
N HIS A 101 -5.71 -21.51 -12.87
CA HIS A 101 -4.47 -21.88 -13.55
C HIS A 101 -3.27 -21.05 -13.09
N ARG A 102 -3.52 -19.87 -12.51
CA ARG A 102 -2.50 -19.05 -11.89
C ARG A 102 -2.22 -19.47 -10.44
N GLY A 103 -0.97 -19.82 -10.18
CA GLY A 103 -0.44 -20.05 -8.84
C GLY A 103 0.72 -19.10 -8.53
N MET A 104 1.29 -19.23 -7.33
CA MET A 104 2.51 -18.52 -6.96
C MET A 104 3.73 -19.14 -7.66
N ARG A 105 4.64 -18.28 -8.14
CA ARG A 105 5.89 -18.68 -8.83
C ARG A 105 6.87 -19.39 -7.89
N ASP A 106 7.67 -20.32 -8.42
CA ASP A 106 8.65 -21.10 -7.64
C ASP A 106 9.96 -20.37 -7.33
N LYS A 107 9.83 -19.20 -6.68
CA LYS A 107 10.94 -18.35 -6.27
C LYS A 107 11.03 -18.14 -4.77
N HIS A 108 9.98 -18.47 -4.01
CA HIS A 108 9.94 -18.17 -2.59
C HIS A 108 10.76 -19.19 -1.79
N ARG A 109 11.45 -18.69 -0.76
CA ARG A 109 12.35 -19.46 0.11
C ARG A 109 12.09 -19.08 1.57
N GLY A 110 12.63 -19.86 2.50
CA GLY A 110 12.42 -19.62 3.94
C GLY A 110 10.95 -19.68 4.33
N ALA A 111 10.50 -18.75 5.17
CA ALA A 111 9.14 -18.70 5.70
C ALA A 111 8.04 -18.57 4.61
N PHE A 112 8.35 -18.01 3.45
CA PHE A 112 7.41 -17.88 2.33
C PHE A 112 7.28 -19.17 1.48
N GLY A 113 8.25 -20.09 1.58
CA GLY A 113 8.23 -21.35 0.82
C GLY A 113 7.02 -22.23 1.15
N PRO A 114 6.72 -22.51 2.43
CA PRO A 114 5.51 -23.23 2.82
C PRO A 114 4.22 -22.53 2.40
N LEU A 115 4.15 -21.20 2.48
CA LEU A 115 2.99 -20.43 2.03
C LEU A 115 2.71 -20.66 0.54
N GLN A 116 3.75 -20.53 -0.30
CA GLN A 116 3.69 -20.80 -1.74
C GLN A 116 3.22 -22.23 -2.02
N LYS A 117 3.80 -23.22 -1.35
CA LYS A 117 3.45 -24.65 -1.53
C LYS A 117 1.99 -24.91 -1.16
N ASN A 118 1.54 -24.41 -0.02
CA ASN A 118 0.18 -24.61 0.46
C ASN A 118 -0.85 -23.94 -0.45
N PHE A 119 -0.56 -22.72 -0.92
CA PHE A 119 -1.43 -22.03 -1.86
C PHE A 119 -1.57 -22.79 -3.19
N ASN A 120 -0.44 -23.19 -3.78
CA ASN A 120 -0.44 -23.94 -5.03
C ASN A 120 -1.14 -25.31 -4.88
N LEU A 121 -0.97 -25.97 -3.73
CA LEU A 121 -1.67 -27.21 -3.41
C LEU A 121 -3.19 -27.00 -3.29
N ALA A 122 -3.64 -25.91 -2.65
CA ALA A 122 -5.06 -25.59 -2.55
C ALA A 122 -5.69 -25.41 -3.93
N ILE A 123 -5.04 -24.63 -4.81
CA ILE A 123 -5.49 -24.46 -6.20
C ILE A 123 -5.53 -25.78 -6.96
N ALA A 124 -4.47 -26.59 -6.86
CA ALA A 124 -4.42 -27.90 -7.50
C ALA A 124 -5.53 -28.83 -6.99
N THR A 125 -5.85 -28.76 -5.70
CA THR A 125 -6.92 -29.55 -5.09
C THR A 125 -8.29 -29.14 -5.64
N VAL A 126 -8.57 -27.82 -5.69
CA VAL A 126 -9.82 -27.31 -6.28
C VAL A 126 -9.95 -27.75 -7.74
N ARG A 127 -8.87 -27.62 -8.54
CA ARG A 127 -8.85 -28.10 -9.93
C ARG A 127 -9.09 -29.59 -10.07
N THR A 128 -8.50 -30.38 -9.18
CA THR A 128 -8.69 -31.84 -9.18
C THR A 128 -10.13 -32.22 -8.89
N VAL A 129 -10.77 -31.54 -7.92
CA VAL A 129 -12.18 -31.78 -7.56
C VAL A 129 -13.13 -31.38 -8.69
N LEU A 130 -12.86 -30.26 -9.37
CA LEU A 130 -13.67 -29.78 -10.49
C LEU A 130 -13.41 -30.55 -11.79
N GLY A 131 -12.24 -31.19 -11.92
CA GLY A 131 -11.72 -31.68 -13.19
C GLY A 131 -11.36 -30.53 -14.14
N GLU A 132 -10.76 -30.87 -15.29
CA GLU A 132 -10.35 -29.88 -16.30
C GLU A 132 -11.54 -29.07 -16.80
N GLN A 133 -12.60 -29.76 -17.24
CA GLN A 133 -13.79 -29.11 -17.77
C GLN A 133 -14.53 -28.25 -16.73
N GLY A 134 -14.53 -28.65 -15.46
CA GLY A 134 -15.16 -27.88 -14.39
C GLY A 134 -14.35 -26.63 -14.02
N SER A 135 -13.02 -26.69 -14.09
CA SER A 135 -12.13 -25.55 -13.84
C SER A 135 -12.31 -24.46 -14.90
N ASP A 136 -12.43 -24.83 -16.17
CA ASP A 136 -12.68 -23.90 -17.27
C ASP A 136 -14.07 -23.26 -17.15
N GLN A 137 -15.09 -24.08 -16.85
CA GLN A 137 -16.45 -23.59 -16.63
C GLN A 137 -16.54 -22.66 -15.42
N PHE A 138 -15.79 -22.93 -14.35
CA PHE A 138 -15.73 -22.06 -13.17
C PHE A 138 -15.17 -20.69 -13.54
N THR A 139 -14.09 -20.65 -14.31
CA THR A 139 -13.47 -19.41 -14.81
C THR A 139 -14.45 -18.59 -15.66
N ASP A 140 -15.15 -19.22 -16.61
CA ASP A 140 -16.17 -18.55 -17.44
C ASP A 140 -17.34 -18.00 -16.59
N LYS A 141 -17.84 -18.81 -15.66
CA LYS A 141 -18.92 -18.39 -14.75
C LYS A 141 -18.48 -17.21 -13.87
N ALA A 142 -17.26 -17.23 -13.33
CA ALA A 142 -16.70 -16.14 -12.54
C ALA A 142 -16.56 -14.85 -13.36
N ALA A 143 -16.07 -14.95 -14.61
CA ALA A 143 -15.96 -13.82 -15.53
C ALA A 143 -17.34 -13.22 -15.86
N ARG A 144 -18.35 -14.05 -16.13
CA ARG A 144 -19.73 -13.59 -16.36
C ARG A 144 -20.33 -12.91 -15.15
N PHE A 145 -20.14 -13.49 -13.95
CA PHE A 145 -20.63 -12.92 -12.71
C PHE A 145 -20.03 -11.54 -12.44
N ARG A 146 -18.72 -11.37 -12.65
CA ARG A 146 -18.04 -10.07 -12.54
C ARG A 146 -18.60 -9.03 -13.51
N ARG A 147 -18.87 -9.43 -14.76
CA ARG A 147 -19.52 -8.57 -15.75
C ARG A 147 -20.90 -8.10 -15.28
N MET A 148 -21.68 -9.01 -14.69
CA MET A 148 -22.98 -8.69 -14.11
C MET A 148 -22.87 -7.71 -12.92
N LEU A 149 -21.88 -7.90 -12.04
CA LEU A 149 -21.62 -6.93 -10.96
C LEU A 149 -21.23 -5.55 -11.50
N SER A 150 -20.41 -5.51 -12.54
CA SER A 150 -20.00 -4.24 -13.16
C SER A 150 -21.16 -3.52 -13.86
N SER A 151 -22.10 -4.26 -14.48
CA SER A 151 -23.29 -3.65 -15.09
C SER A 151 -24.24 -3.09 -14.02
N VAL A 152 -24.44 -3.79 -12.90
CA VAL A 152 -25.28 -3.31 -11.78
C VAL A 152 -24.70 -2.04 -11.17
N ARG A 153 -23.37 -1.98 -10.94
CA ARG A 153 -22.69 -0.77 -10.44
C ARG A 153 -22.72 0.39 -11.44
N SER A 154 -22.69 0.11 -12.74
CA SER A 154 -22.75 1.14 -13.78
C SER A 154 -24.15 1.75 -13.91
N ASP A 155 -25.20 0.94 -13.70
CA ASP A 155 -26.59 1.41 -13.72
C ASP A 155 -26.89 2.43 -12.60
N GLU A 156 -26.22 2.30 -11.44
CA GLU A 156 -26.34 3.26 -10.33
C GLU A 156 -25.89 4.68 -10.70
N THR A 157 -24.97 4.81 -11.67
CA THR A 157 -24.56 6.13 -12.22
C THR A 157 -25.46 6.64 -13.34
N ALA A 158 -26.24 5.76 -13.97
CA ALA A 158 -27.23 6.11 -15.00
C ALA A 158 -28.58 6.54 -14.41
N PHE A 159 -28.87 6.16 -13.15
CA PHE A 159 -29.98 6.69 -12.35
C PHE A 159 -29.67 8.04 -11.71
N ALA A 160 -28.94 8.92 -12.39
CA ALA A 160 -29.08 10.35 -12.11
C ALA A 160 -30.54 10.70 -12.45
N ILE A 161 -31.37 10.82 -11.42
CA ILE A 161 -32.72 11.38 -11.50
C ILE A 161 -32.60 12.64 -12.34
N ARG A 162 -33.10 12.61 -13.58
CA ARG A 162 -33.31 13.82 -14.35
C ARG A 162 -34.35 14.62 -13.57
N ILE A 163 -33.89 15.58 -12.78
CA ILE A 163 -34.74 16.64 -12.26
C ILE A 163 -35.35 17.28 -13.50
N SER A 164 -36.69 17.25 -13.56
CA SER A 164 -37.50 17.82 -14.62
C SER A 164 -36.92 19.15 -15.09
N ASP A 165 -36.63 19.24 -16.38
CA ASP A 165 -36.43 20.53 -17.04
C ASP A 165 -37.75 21.31 -16.94
N GLU A 166 -37.67 22.63 -16.77
CA GLU A 166 -38.77 23.53 -16.37
C GLU A 166 -39.90 23.62 -17.44
N ASP A 167 -39.72 22.98 -18.60
CA ASP A 167 -40.70 22.87 -19.69
C ASP A 167 -41.37 21.48 -19.83
N SER A 168 -41.06 20.54 -18.94
CA SER A 168 -41.69 19.21 -18.95
C SER A 168 -43.11 19.27 -18.41
N ARG A 169 -44.10 19.40 -19.31
CA ARG A 169 -45.51 19.24 -18.93
C ARG A 169 -45.73 17.85 -18.32
N PRO A 170 -46.43 17.74 -17.18
CA PRO A 170 -46.68 16.44 -16.56
C PRO A 170 -47.40 15.53 -17.56
N ILE A 171 -46.87 14.32 -17.76
CA ILE A 171 -47.55 13.28 -18.55
C ILE A 171 -48.80 12.90 -17.75
N PRO A 172 -50.02 13.14 -18.27
CA PRO A 172 -51.23 12.76 -17.55
C PRO A 172 -51.23 11.25 -17.38
N SER A 173 -51.46 10.80 -16.14
CA SER A 173 -51.59 9.38 -15.88
C SER A 173 -52.84 8.86 -16.62
N PRO A 174 -52.76 7.70 -17.31
CA PRO A 174 -53.90 7.15 -18.06
C PRO A 174 -55.23 7.07 -17.29
N PRO A 175 -55.24 6.82 -15.95
CA PRO A 175 -56.47 6.85 -15.17
C PRO A 175 -57.11 8.24 -15.10
N HIS A 176 -56.33 9.32 -15.00
CA HIS A 176 -56.86 10.67 -14.90
C HIS A 176 -57.47 11.15 -16.22
N ASP A 177 -56.87 10.76 -17.35
CA ASP A 177 -57.37 11.09 -18.69
C ASP A 177 -58.70 10.37 -18.99
N LEU A 178 -58.86 9.15 -18.47
CA LEU A 178 -60.12 8.42 -18.50
C LEU A 178 -61.20 9.10 -17.65
N TRP A 179 -60.85 9.60 -16.45
CA TRP A 179 -61.79 10.33 -15.60
C TRP A 179 -62.30 11.62 -16.23
N LEU A 180 -61.42 12.39 -16.88
CA LEU A 180 -61.82 13.61 -17.58
C LEU A 180 -62.75 13.32 -18.76
N LYS A 181 -62.44 12.31 -19.58
CA LYS A 181 -63.31 11.88 -20.70
C LYS A 181 -64.66 11.35 -20.24
N LEU A 182 -64.69 10.64 -19.11
CA LEU A 182 -65.92 10.14 -18.53
C LEU A 182 -66.78 11.28 -17.97
N ALA A 183 -66.18 12.26 -17.31
CA ALA A 183 -66.88 13.43 -16.78
C ALA A 183 -67.50 14.28 -17.91
N ASP A 184 -66.74 14.54 -18.98
CA ASP A 184 -67.22 15.27 -20.16
C ASP A 184 -68.36 14.52 -20.87
N ALA A 185 -68.27 13.19 -20.96
CA ALA A 185 -69.33 12.36 -21.51
C ALA A 185 -70.61 12.37 -20.66
N LEU A 186 -70.50 12.49 -19.33
CA LEU A 186 -71.64 12.51 -18.41
C LEU A 186 -72.32 13.89 -18.35
N ASP A 187 -71.56 14.97 -18.45
CA ASP A 187 -72.11 16.34 -18.52
C ASP A 187 -72.87 16.58 -19.84
N GLY A 188 -72.53 15.87 -20.91
CA GLY A 188 -73.26 15.90 -22.19
C GLY A 188 -74.65 15.22 -22.20
N PHE A 189 -75.07 14.58 -21.10
CA PHE A 189 -76.36 13.88 -20.98
C PHE A 189 -77.38 14.56 -20.05
N SER A 190 -77.12 15.77 -19.56
CA SER A 190 -78.14 16.58 -18.87
C SER A 190 -78.90 17.45 -19.88
N VAL A 191 -80.23 17.27 -19.89
CA VAL A 191 -81.25 17.83 -20.81
C VAL A 191 -81.18 19.34 -20.98
#